data_AF-A0A7W4Z273-F1
#
_entry.id   AF-A0A7W4Z273-F1
#
_cell.length_a   1.000
_cell.length_b   1.000
_cell.length_c   1.000
_cell.angle_alpha   90.00
_cell.angle_beta   90.00
_cell.angle_gamma   90.00
#
_symmetry.space_group_name_H-M   'P 1'
#
loop_
_entity.id
_entity.type
_entity.pdbx_description
1 polymer ?
#
loop_
_entity_poly.entity_id
_entity_poly.type
_entity_poly.pdbx_seq_one_letter_code
_entity_poly.pdbx_strand_id
1 'polypeptide(L)'
;MGTDVAERRRGGGAGVAVRARLAQVIWLVAVVCALFLATGALLIALDANQDNALVSFVLDAADAIDLGVFSRDNGIFTFEGADAATKSALANWGLGAVAYLVVGRILERIVRP
;
A
#
# COMPACT_ATOMS: atom_id res chain seq x y z
N MET A 1 4.45 39.88 -30.71
CA MET A 1 4.96 38.50 -30.85
C MET A 1 5.82 38.11 -29.64
N GLY A 2 5.27 38.19 -28.41
CA GLY A 2 6.01 37.92 -27.17
C GLY A 2 5.12 37.39 -26.02
N THR A 3 3.81 37.54 -26.15
CA THR A 3 2.80 37.07 -25.17
C THR A 3 2.58 35.55 -25.25
N ASP A 4 2.64 34.94 -26.44
CA ASP A 4 2.47 33.49 -26.67
C ASP A 4 3.49 32.60 -25.93
N VAL A 5 4.75 33.05 -25.83
CA VAL A 5 5.83 32.26 -25.21
C VAL A 5 5.70 32.23 -23.68
N ALA A 6 5.22 33.33 -23.08
CA ALA A 6 4.99 33.42 -21.64
C ALA A 6 3.76 32.59 -21.23
N GLU A 7 2.73 32.52 -22.06
CA GLU A 7 1.51 31.75 -21.81
C GLU A 7 1.75 30.23 -21.99
N ARG A 8 2.51 29.81 -23.00
CA ARG A 8 2.96 28.41 -23.16
C ARG A 8 3.84 27.92 -22.01
N ARG A 9 4.73 28.76 -21.46
CA ARG A 9 5.56 28.39 -20.29
C ARG A 9 4.74 28.20 -19.01
N ARG A 10 3.66 28.98 -18.83
CA ARG A 10 2.74 28.84 -17.68
C ARG A 10 1.90 27.56 -17.76
N GLY A 11 1.38 27.21 -18.94
CA GLY A 11 0.60 25.99 -19.16
C GLY A 11 1.42 24.69 -19.02
N GLY A 12 2.66 24.67 -19.51
CA GLY A 12 3.55 23.50 -19.41
C GLY A 12 4.01 23.19 -17.97
N GLY A 13 4.32 24.22 -17.17
CA GLY A 13 4.77 24.05 -15.79
C GLY A 13 3.67 23.57 -14.83
N ALA A 14 2.42 24.04 -15.02
CA ALA A 14 1.29 23.61 -14.21
C ALA A 14 0.96 22.12 -14.40
N GLY A 15 0.98 21.61 -15.64
CA GLY A 15 0.74 20.19 -15.93
C GLY A 15 1.81 19.27 -15.33
N VAL A 16 3.09 19.68 -15.39
CA VAL A 16 4.21 18.95 -14.78
C VAL A 16 4.08 18.91 -13.25
N ALA A 17 3.72 20.03 -12.63
CA ALA A 17 3.53 20.10 -11.18
C ALA A 17 2.37 19.22 -10.68
N VAL A 18 1.24 19.22 -11.40
CA VAL A 18 0.09 18.35 -11.07
C VAL A 18 0.46 16.87 -11.17
N ARG A 19 1.12 16.46 -12.26
CA ARG A 19 1.57 15.07 -12.45
C ARG A 19 2.55 14.64 -11.37
N ALA A 20 3.50 15.51 -11.00
CA ALA A 20 4.42 15.24 -9.90
C ALA A 20 3.68 15.04 -8.56
N ARG A 21 2.66 15.86 -8.27
CA ARG A 21 1.86 15.72 -7.05
C ARG A 21 1.03 14.44 -7.05
N LEU A 22 0.42 14.09 -8.18
CA LEU A 22 -0.34 12.84 -8.33
C LEU A 22 0.56 11.63 -8.12
N ALA A 23 1.76 11.61 -8.72
CA ALA A 23 2.74 10.55 -8.54
C ALA A 23 3.09 10.36 -7.04
N GLN A 24 3.30 11.45 -6.31
CA GLN A 24 3.56 11.40 -4.87
C GLN A 24 2.37 10.84 -4.07
N VAL A 25 1.14 11.23 -4.42
CA VAL A 25 -0.06 10.75 -3.73
C VAL A 25 -0.25 9.25 -3.97
N ILE A 26 -0.07 8.79 -5.21
CA ILE A 26 -0.14 7.35 -5.56
C ILE A 26 0.89 6.56 -4.75
N TRP A 27 2.14 7.03 -4.72
CA TRP A 27 3.19 6.40 -3.93
C TRP A 27 2.85 6.38 -2.43
N LEU A 28 2.36 7.49 -1.88
CA LEU A 28 2.00 7.59 -0.47
C LEU A 28 0.89 6.61 -0.10
N VAL A 29 -0.17 6.52 -0.91
CA VAL A 29 -1.27 5.57 -0.69
C VAL A 29 -0.74 4.14 -0.69
N ALA A 30 0.10 3.78 -1.66
CA ALA A 30 0.70 2.45 -1.73
C ALA A 30 1.56 2.12 -0.49
N VAL A 31 2.37 3.08 -0.02
CA VAL A 31 3.16 2.90 1.21
C VAL A 31 2.26 2.74 2.44
N VAL A 32 1.20 3.54 2.56
CA VAL A 32 0.26 3.43 3.68
C VAL A 32 -0.43 2.06 3.70
N CYS A 33 -0.92 1.58 2.56
CA CYS A 33 -1.48 0.24 2.44
C CYS A 33 -0.46 -0.85 2.83
N ALA A 34 0.78 -0.75 2.33
CA ALA A 34 1.84 -1.68 2.67
C ALA A 34 2.18 -1.68 4.18
N LEU A 35 2.15 -0.51 4.83
CA LEU A 35 2.38 -0.37 6.26
C LEU A 35 1.29 -1.04 7.10
N PHE A 36 0.01 -0.89 6.73
CA PHE A 36 -1.07 -1.59 7.42
C PHE A 36 -0.91 -3.12 7.32
N LEU A 37 -0.68 -3.63 6.11
CA LEU A 37 -0.49 -5.08 5.90
C LEU A 37 0.74 -5.62 6.66
N ALA A 38 1.88 -4.93 6.57
CA ALA A 38 3.11 -5.37 7.25
C ALA A 38 2.98 -5.27 8.78
N THR A 39 2.34 -4.23 9.29
CA THR A 39 2.11 -4.05 10.73
C THR A 39 1.11 -5.08 11.24
N GLY A 40 0.00 -5.30 10.53
CA GLY A 40 -0.97 -6.35 10.87
C GLY A 40 -0.32 -7.72 10.94
N ALA A 41 0.53 -8.06 9.96
CA ALA A 41 1.28 -9.31 9.95
C ALA A 41 2.22 -9.44 11.17
N LEU A 42 2.92 -8.36 11.52
CA LEU A 42 3.78 -8.32 12.71
C LEU A 42 2.98 -8.46 14.01
N LEU A 43 1.81 -7.81 14.12
CA LEU A 43 0.94 -7.89 15.29
C LEU A 43 0.44 -9.32 15.51
N ILE A 44 0.02 -10.02 14.44
CA ILE A 44 -0.34 -11.44 14.53
C ILE A 44 0.88 -12.28 14.92
N ALA A 45 2.03 -12.05 14.29
CA ALA A 45 3.24 -12.82 14.56
C ALA A 45 3.79 -12.68 15.99
N LEU A 46 3.57 -11.52 16.61
CA LEU A 46 3.97 -11.24 17.98
C LEU A 46 2.88 -11.56 19.01
N ASP A 47 1.76 -12.14 18.58
CA ASP A 47 0.60 -12.43 19.43
C ASP A 47 0.13 -11.19 20.22
N ALA A 48 0.06 -10.05 19.52
CA ALA A 48 -0.36 -8.79 20.13
C ALA A 48 -1.80 -8.86 20.62
N ASN A 49 -2.10 -8.16 21.73
CA ASN A 49 -3.43 -8.16 22.32
C ASN A 49 -4.49 -7.60 21.36
N GLN A 50 -5.27 -8.49 20.73
CA GLN A 50 -6.27 -8.14 19.71
C GLN A 50 -7.49 -7.43 20.29
N ASP A 51 -7.71 -7.48 21.61
CA ASP A 51 -8.76 -6.71 22.29
C ASP A 51 -8.39 -5.22 22.43
N ASN A 52 -7.13 -4.85 22.14
CA ASN A 52 -6.71 -3.46 22.12
C ASN A 52 -7.26 -2.75 20.88
N ALA A 53 -7.97 -1.64 21.08
CA ALA A 53 -8.60 -0.89 20.00
C ALA A 53 -7.65 -0.45 18.87
N LEU A 54 -6.37 -0.20 19.17
CA LEU A 54 -5.38 0.15 18.15
C LEU A 54 -4.96 -1.10 17.35
N VAL A 55 -4.73 -2.23 18.02
CA VAL A 55 -4.38 -3.50 17.38
C VAL A 55 -5.52 -3.95 16.48
N SER A 56 -6.75 -3.99 17.01
CA SER A 56 -7.94 -4.36 16.23
C SER A 56 -8.12 -3.45 15.03
N PHE A 57 -7.98 -2.13 15.19
CA PHE A 57 -8.08 -1.17 14.08
C PHE A 57 -7.06 -1.45 12.97
N VAL A 58 -5.81 -1.78 13.32
CA VAL A 58 -4.78 -2.11 12.33
C VAL A 58 -5.11 -3.42 11.61
N LEU A 59 -5.58 -4.44 12.34
CA LEU A 59 -5.97 -5.72 11.75
C LEU A 59 -7.19 -5.56 10.82
N ASP A 60 -8.21 -4.83 11.23
CA ASP A 60 -9.40 -4.54 10.41
C ASP A 60 -9.02 -3.76 9.14
N ALA A 61 -8.11 -2.80 9.26
CA ALA A 61 -7.61 -2.06 8.11
C ALA A 61 -6.78 -2.95 7.16
N ALA A 62 -5.98 -3.88 7.70
CA ALA A 62 -5.23 -4.85 6.90
C ALA A 62 -6.18 -5.83 6.17
N ASP A 63 -7.17 -6.39 6.86
CA ASP A 63 -8.22 -7.26 6.28
C ASP A 63 -8.99 -6.49 5.17
N ALA A 64 -9.25 -5.19 5.33
CA ALA A 64 -9.91 -4.38 4.28
C ALA A 64 -9.04 -4.10 3.04
N ILE A 65 -7.71 -4.08 3.20
CA ILE A 65 -6.74 -3.68 2.17
C ILE A 65 -6.11 -4.89 1.46
N ASP A 66 -6.24 -6.11 1.99
CA ASP A 66 -5.66 -7.31 1.38
C ASP A 66 -6.31 -7.74 0.05
N LEU A 67 -7.45 -7.10 -0.29
CA LEU A 67 -8.24 -7.29 -1.52
C LEU A 67 -8.74 -8.73 -1.70
N GLY A 68 -8.79 -9.53 -0.63
CA GLY A 68 -9.11 -10.96 -0.65
C GLY A 68 -8.00 -11.85 -1.24
N VAL A 69 -7.23 -11.36 -2.20
CA VAL A 69 -6.13 -12.10 -2.84
C VAL A 69 -5.02 -12.39 -1.84
N PHE A 70 -4.72 -11.43 -0.96
CA PHE A 70 -3.70 -11.56 0.07
C PHE A 70 -4.29 -11.88 1.44
N SER A 71 -5.49 -12.46 1.51
CA SER A 71 -6.14 -12.78 2.77
C SER A 71 -5.26 -13.66 3.66
N ARG A 72 -5.24 -13.37 4.97
CA ARG A 72 -4.58 -14.24 5.95
C ARG A 72 -5.31 -15.56 6.20
N ASP A 73 -6.59 -15.66 5.84
CA ASP A 73 -7.41 -16.85 6.07
C ASP A 73 -7.49 -17.77 4.84
N ASN A 74 -7.53 -17.19 3.64
CA ASN A 74 -7.64 -17.95 2.39
C ASN A 74 -6.95 -17.24 1.20
N GLY A 75 -5.74 -16.74 1.44
CA GLY A 75 -4.92 -16.07 0.43
C GLY A 75 -4.14 -17.04 -0.46
N ILE A 76 -3.10 -16.52 -1.10
CA ILE A 76 -2.20 -17.27 -2.00
C ILE A 76 -1.55 -18.48 -1.29
N PHE A 77 -1.19 -18.30 -0.01
CA PHE A 77 -0.64 -19.36 0.81
C PHE A 77 -1.61 -19.71 1.95
N THR A 78 -1.95 -20.99 2.05
CA THR A 78 -2.72 -21.52 3.18
C THR A 78 -1.85 -22.48 3.95
N PHE A 79 -1.73 -22.26 5.26
CA PHE A 79 -0.95 -23.11 6.15
C PHE A 79 -1.88 -23.83 7.12
N GLU A 80 -1.52 -25.07 7.47
CA GLU A 80 -2.22 -25.88 8.45
C GLU A 80 -1.30 -26.24 9.62
N GLY A 81 -1.91 -26.60 10.76
CA GLY A 81 -1.20 -27.02 11.95
C GLY A 81 -0.71 -25.88 12.83
N ALA A 82 0.37 -26.12 13.58
CA ALA A 82 0.90 -25.14 14.53
C ALA A 82 1.35 -23.86 13.82
N ASP A 83 0.99 -22.72 14.41
CA ASP A 83 1.31 -21.36 13.94
C ASP A 83 0.73 -21.03 12.55
N ALA A 84 -0.30 -21.76 12.11
CA ALA A 84 -0.95 -21.53 10.82
C ALA A 84 -1.37 -20.07 10.61
N ALA A 85 -1.96 -19.44 11.64
CA ALA A 85 -2.38 -18.03 11.58
C ALA A 85 -1.18 -17.09 11.36
N THR A 86 -0.11 -17.24 12.15
CA THR A 86 1.12 -16.45 12.01
C THR A 86 1.78 -16.63 10.65
N LYS A 87 1.92 -17.87 10.18
CA LYS A 87 2.51 -18.18 8.88
C LYS A 87 1.69 -17.58 7.74
N SER A 88 0.37 -17.72 7.80
CA SER A 88 -0.53 -17.21 6.77
C SER A 88 -0.53 -15.68 6.73
N ALA A 89 -0.58 -15.02 7.90
CA ALA A 89 -0.49 -13.57 7.98
C ALA A 89 0.87 -13.05 7.46
N LEU A 90 1.98 -13.62 7.92
CA LEU A 90 3.32 -13.21 7.47
C LEU A 90 3.51 -13.43 5.96
N ALA A 91 3.06 -14.55 5.42
CA ALA A 91 3.20 -14.86 4.01
C ALA A 91 2.29 -13.99 3.13
N ASN A 92 0.99 -13.96 3.41
CA ASN A 92 0.01 -13.32 2.52
C ASN A 92 0.03 -11.80 2.67
N TRP A 93 -0.10 -11.26 3.88
CA TRP A 93 -0.04 -9.82 4.08
C TRP A 93 1.37 -9.26 3.87
N GLY A 94 2.42 -10.01 4.20
CA GLY A 94 3.79 -9.64 3.84
C GLY A 94 3.98 -9.54 2.33
N LEU A 95 3.48 -10.52 1.56
CA LEU A 95 3.50 -10.46 0.10
C LEU A 95 2.63 -9.33 -0.45
N GLY A 96 1.45 -9.10 0.13
CA GLY A 96 0.56 -8.00 -0.24
C GLY A 96 1.23 -6.63 -0.03
N ALA A 97 1.95 -6.45 1.09
CA ALA A 97 2.73 -5.24 1.33
C ALA A 97 3.80 -5.02 0.25
N VAL A 98 4.54 -6.08 -0.13
CA VAL A 98 5.50 -6.00 -1.23
C VAL A 98 4.81 -5.66 -2.56
N ALA A 99 3.66 -6.28 -2.84
CA ALA A 99 2.90 -6.01 -4.06
C ALA A 99 2.45 -4.55 -4.16
N TYR A 100 1.92 -3.98 -3.07
CA TYR A 100 1.57 -2.56 -2.99
C TYR A 100 2.78 -1.66 -3.29
N LEU A 101 3.94 -1.93 -2.69
CA LEU A 101 5.15 -1.14 -2.94
C LEU A 101 5.64 -1.26 -4.38
N VAL A 102 5.62 -2.45 -4.96
CA VAL A 102 6.07 -2.67 -6.35
C VAL A 102 5.12 -1.97 -7.33
N VAL A 103 3.82 -2.21 -7.23
CA VAL A 103 2.82 -1.59 -8.11
C VAL A 103 2.80 -0.08 -7.93
N GLY A 104 2.79 0.39 -6.68
CA GLY A 104 2.85 1.82 -6.36
C GLY A 104 4.08 2.51 -6.96
N ARG A 105 5.25 1.87 -6.90
CA ARG A 105 6.47 2.42 -7.50
C ARG A 105 6.42 2.47 -9.02
N ILE A 106 5.85 1.44 -9.65
CA ILE A 106 5.67 1.39 -11.11
C ILE A 106 4.72 2.52 -11.54
N LEU A 107 3.56 2.65 -10.88
CA LEU A 107 2.58 3.69 -11.17
C LEU A 107 3.15 5.10 -10.94
N GLU A 108 3.86 5.32 -9.82
CA GLU A 108 4.56 6.58 -9.56
C GLU A 108 5.50 6.96 -10.72
N ARG A 109 6.33 6.01 -11.18
CA ARG A 109 7.28 6.24 -12.28
C ARG A 109 6.59 6.53 -13.62
N ILE A 110 5.44 5.91 -13.89
CA ILE A 110 4.67 6.15 -15.12
C ILE A 110 4.03 7.54 -15.08
N VAL A 111 3.51 7.95 -13.93
CA VAL A 111 2.79 9.23 -13.79
C VAL A 111 3.75 10.42 -13.74
N ARG A 112 4.92 10.23 -13.10
CA ARG A 112 5.95 11.26 -12.97
C ARG A 112 6.32 11.80 -14.37
N PRO A 113 6.35 13.13 -14.55
CA PRO A 113 6.65 13.77 -15.82
C PRO A 113 8.07 13.52 -16.31
#